data_AF-D1JEC2-F1
#
_entry.id   AF-D1JEC2-F1
#
_cell.length_a   1.000
_cell.length_b   1.000
_cell.length_c   1.000
_cell.angle_alpha   90.00
_cell.angle_beta   90.00
_cell.angle_gamma   90.00
#
_symmetry.space_group_name_H-M   'P 1'
#
loop_
_entity.id
_entity.type
_entity.pdbx_description
1 polymer ?
#
loop_
_entity_poly.entity_id
_entity_poly.type
_entity_poly.pdbx_seq_one_letter_code
_entity_poly.pdbx_strand_id
1 'polypeptide(L)' 'MEPREWVNKHIKELRNKFIGKTIIVSENKVIKTFDGPVNPLKINEVARKICKEKWCYTYLPASEEEYLL' A
#
# COMPACT_ATOMS: atom_id res chain seq x y z
N MET A 1 -13.09 -10.45 -2.26
CA MET A 1 -11.63 -10.63 -2.12
C MET A 1 -11.13 -9.52 -1.24
N GLU A 2 -10.37 -9.87 -0.20
CA GLU A 2 -9.85 -8.87 0.71
C GLU A 2 -8.74 -8.05 0.03
N PRO A 3 -8.62 -6.73 0.28
CA PRO A 3 -7.58 -5.88 -0.32
C PRO A 3 -6.16 -6.46 -0.12
N ARG A 4 -5.92 -7.09 1.03
CA ARG A 4 -4.64 -7.74 1.34
C ARG A 4 -4.35 -8.94 0.44
N GLU A 5 -5.35 -9.75 0.13
CA GLU A 5 -5.20 -10.89 -0.79
C GLU A 5 -4.88 -10.42 -2.21
N TRP A 6 -5.52 -9.35 -2.67
CA TRP A 6 -5.22 -8.74 -3.96
C TRP A 6 -3.78 -8.23 -4.01
N VAL A 7 -3.33 -7.52 -2.97
CA VAL A 7 -1.94 -7.05 -2.87
C VAL A 7 -0.95 -8.20 -2.96
N ASN A 8 -1.18 -9.28 -2.21
CA ASN A 8 -0.30 -10.45 -2.23
C ASN A 8 -0.24 -11.12 -3.61
N LYS A 9 -1.39 -11.23 -4.29
CA LYS A 9 -1.46 -11.79 -5.65
C LYS A 9 -0.70 -10.96 -6.68
N HIS A 10 -0.74 -9.63 -6.55
CA HIS A 10 -0.15 -8.68 -7.50
C HIS A 10 1.19 -8.07 -7.01
N ILE A 11 1.80 -8.62 -5.96
CA ILE A 11 2.94 -7.99 -5.29
C ILE A 11 4.13 -7.71 -6.21
N LYS A 12 4.42 -8.61 -7.16
CA LYS A 12 5.51 -8.44 -8.14
C LYS A 12 5.25 -7.25 -9.08
N GLU A 13 4.04 -7.14 -9.60
CA GLU A 13 3.65 -6.02 -10.47
C GLU A 13 3.62 -4.70 -9.72
N LEU A 14 3.14 -4.72 -8.47
CA LEU A 14 3.10 -3.55 -7.61
C LEU A 14 4.50 -3.07 -7.26
N ARG A 15 5.44 -3.98 -6.95
CA ARG A 15 6.86 -3.61 -6.73
C ARG A 15 7.46 -2.96 -7.97
N ASN A 16 7.25 -3.51 -9.16
CA ASN A 16 7.79 -2.90 -10.38
C ASN A 16 7.27 -1.48 -10.65
N LYS A 17 6.03 -1.17 -10.24
CA LYS A 17 5.40 0.14 -10.48
C LYS A 17 5.58 1.14 -9.35
N PHE A 18 5.68 0.66 -8.13
CA PHE A 18 5.58 1.48 -6.92
C PHE A 18 6.72 1.18 -5.93
N ILE A 19 7.88 0.78 -6.44
CA ILE A 19 9.08 0.57 -5.62
C ILE A 19 9.41 1.83 -4.82
N GLY A 20 9.78 1.67 -3.55
CA GLY A 20 10.05 2.75 -2.60
C GLY A 20 8.80 3.55 -2.19
N LYS A 21 7.59 3.04 -2.42
CA LYS A 21 6.34 3.76 -2.12
C LYS A 21 5.44 3.02 -1.14
N THR A 22 4.69 3.80 -0.36
CA THR A 22 3.54 3.31 0.38
C THR A 22 2.30 3.41 -0.49
N ILE A 23 1.58 2.32 -0.68
CA ILE A 23 0.34 2.29 -1.46
C ILE A 23 -0.87 2.04 -0.57
N ILE A 24 -2.00 2.69 -0.86
CA ILE A 24 -3.32 2.35 -0.33
C ILE A 24 -4.09 1.64 -1.43
N VAL A 25 -4.66 0.48 -1.08
CA VAL A 25 -5.46 -0.35 -1.97
C VAL A 25 -6.87 -0.47 -1.42
N SER A 26 -7.85 -0.22 -2.28
CA SER A 26 -9.27 -0.47 -2.02
C SER A 26 -9.91 -0.96 -3.33
N GLU A 27 -10.95 -1.80 -3.23
CA GLU A 27 -11.67 -2.33 -4.40
C GLU A 27 -10.75 -2.88 -5.51
N ASN A 28 -9.69 -3.62 -5.12
CA ASN A 28 -8.71 -4.21 -6.03
C ASN A 28 -7.95 -3.20 -6.91
N LYS A 29 -7.79 -1.96 -6.44
CA LYS A 29 -7.05 -0.90 -7.13
C LYS A 29 -6.19 -0.10 -6.16
N VAL A 30 -5.05 0.36 -6.66
CA VAL A 30 -4.24 1.37 -5.95
C VAL A 30 -4.95 2.71 -6.10
N ILE A 31 -5.42 3.28 -4.99
CA ILE A 31 -6.17 4.54 -4.98
C ILE A 31 -5.30 5.73 -4.57
N LYS A 32 -4.20 5.47 -3.85
CA LYS A 32 -3.26 6.49 -3.40
C LYS A 32 -1.87 5.90 -3.25
N THR A 33 -0.88 6.73 -3.52
CA THR A 33 0.53 6.43 -3.31
C THR A 33 1.17 7.55 -2.50
N PHE A 34 2.22 7.20 -1.77
CA PHE A 34 3.09 8.12 -1.07
C PHE A 34 4.54 7.73 -1.36
N ASP A 35 5.41 8.70 -1.54
CA ASP A 35 6.84 8.46 -1.70
C ASP A 35 7.44 8.13 -0.32
N GLY A 36 8.01 6.92 -0.21
CA GLY A 36 8.60 6.41 1.03
C GLY A 36 7.64 5.78 2.04
N PRO A 37 8.17 5.36 3.20
CA PRO A 37 7.38 4.86 4.32
C PRO A 37 6.57 6.00 4.95
N VAL A 38 5.33 5.71 5.35
CA VAL A 38 4.43 6.70 5.95
C VAL A 38 3.91 6.20 7.29
N ASN A 39 3.80 7.11 8.26
CA ASN A 39 3.22 6.82 9.57
C ASN A 39 1.78 6.22 9.41
N PRO A 40 1.50 5.05 10.00
CA PRO A 40 0.19 4.42 9.96
C PRO A 40 -0.98 5.33 10.35
N LEU A 41 -0.79 6.26 11.29
CA LEU A 41 -1.81 7.23 11.70
C LEU A 41 -2.22 8.13 10.53
N LYS A 42 -1.24 8.67 9.80
CA LYS A 42 -1.47 9.50 8.62
C LYS A 42 -2.14 8.70 7.49
N ILE A 43 -1.75 7.44 7.32
CA ILE A 43 -2.40 6.54 6.35
C ILE A 43 -3.86 6.33 6.71
N ASN A 44 -4.16 6.03 7.98
CA ASN A 44 -5.53 5.86 8.48
C ASN A 44 -6.39 7.10 8.22
N GLU A 45 -5.86 8.29 8.53
CA GLU A 45 -6.57 9.55 8.30
C GLU A 45 -6.89 9.79 6.82
N VAL A 46 -5.94 9.51 5.93
CA VAL A 46 -6.15 9.64 4.48
C VAL A 46 -7.14 8.58 3.99
N ALA A 47 -6.94 7.32 4.37
CA ALA A 47 -7.78 6.21 3.94
C ALA A 47 -9.24 6.40 4.34
N ARG A 48 -9.53 6.88 5.55
CA ARG A 48 -10.90 7.19 6.00
C ARG A 48 -11.61 8.24 5.13
N LYS A 49 -10.88 9.13 4.47
CA LYS A 49 -11.45 10.18 3.61
C LYS A 49 -11.73 9.70 2.20
N ILE A 50 -11.02 8.67 1.73
CA ILE A 50 -11.05 8.26 0.32
C ILE A 50 -11.57 6.83 0.10
N CYS A 51 -11.55 5.98 1.12
CA CYS A 51 -12.06 4.61 1.09
C CYS A 51 -13.45 4.56 1.72
N LYS A 52 -14.40 3.86 1.09
CA LYS A 52 -15.74 3.67 1.64
C LYS A 52 -15.82 2.54 2.66
N GLU A 53 -15.17 1.40 2.38
CA GLU A 53 -15.28 0.21 3.22
C GLU A 53 -13.92 -0.47 3.42
N LYS A 54 -13.57 -1.42 2.55
CA LYS A 54 -12.40 -2.28 2.72
C LYS A 54 -11.19 -1.69 2.03
N TRP A 55 -10.14 -1.50 2.80
CA TRP A 55 -8.86 -1.03 2.28
C TRP A 55 -7.71 -1.64 3.08
N CYS A 56 -6.53 -1.66 2.47
CA CYS A 56 -5.28 -1.94 3.17
C CYS A 56 -4.20 -1.00 2.65
N TYR A 57 -3.11 -0.91 3.39
CA TYR A 57 -1.89 -0.26 2.90
C TYR A 57 -0.71 -1.22 2.96
N THR A 58 0.29 -0.97 2.13
CA THR A 58 1.57 -1.67 2.22
C THR A 58 2.67 -0.74 1.77
N TYR A 59 3.81 -0.79 2.46
CA TYR A 59 5.05 -0.22 1.96
C TYR A 59 5.71 -1.25 1.03
N LEU A 60 6.25 -0.78 -0.09
CA LEU A 60 6.96 -1.59 -1.09
C LEU A 60 8.41 -1.12 -1.11
N PRO A 61 9.26 -1.60 -0.19
CA PRO A 61 10.64 -1.13 -0.10
C PRO A 61 11.46 -1.45 -1.34
N ALA A 62 12.53 -0.68 -1.56
CA ALA A 62 13.44 -0.86 -2.69
C ALA A 62 14.38 -2.06 -2.51
N SER A 63 14.71 -2.41 -1.26
CA SER A 63 15.53 -3.57 -0.90
C SER A 63 14.89 -4.36 0.24
N GLU A 64 15.22 -5.65 0.36
CA GLU A 64 14.80 -6.47 1.52
C GLU A 64 15.36 -5.93 2.84
N GLU A 65 16.49 -5.20 2.81
CA GLU A 65 17.10 -4.57 3.98
C GLU A 65 16.22 -3.49 4.62
N GLU A 66 15.40 -2.77 3.83
CA GLU A 66 14.45 -1.78 4.36
C GLU A 66 13.21 -2.43 5.01
N TYR A 67 12.98 -3.73 4.82
CA TYR A 67 11.86 -4.45 5.43
C TYR A 67 12.13 -4.82 6.91
N LEU A 68 13.39 -4.70 7.36
CA LEU A 68 13.88 -5.11 8.68
C LEU A 68 14.15 -3.95 9.66
N LEU A 69 13.94 -2.70 9.24
CA LEU A 69 14.05 -1.49 10.08
C LEU A 69 12.67 -0.96 10.49
#